data_AF-A0A2V5ES09-F1
#
_entry.id   AF-A0A2V5ES09-F1
#
_cell.length_a   1.000
_cell.length_b   1.000
_cell.length_c   1.000
_cell.angle_alpha   90.00
_cell.angle_beta   90.00
_cell.angle_gamma   90.00
#
_symmetry.space_group_name_H-M   'P 1'
#
loop_
_entity.id
_entity.type
_entity.pdbx_description
1 polymer ?
#
loop_
_entity_poly.entity_id
_entity_poly.type
_entity_poly.pdbx_seq_one_letter_code
_entity_poly.pdbx_strand_id
1 'polypeptide(L)' 'MKCPLCGGAELEAQSQGMPYQYKGESTVIPDVIGDYCSACGEVILTHDEATRISALMSAFERQVDDVGV' A
#
# COMPACT_ATOMS: atom_id res chain seq x y z
N MET A 1 -13.55 12.29 -4.38
CA MET A 1 -13.33 13.49 -3.51
C MET A 1 -11.95 14.06 -3.79
N LYS A 2 -11.67 15.33 -3.50
CA LYS A 2 -10.28 15.84 -3.61
C LYS A 2 -9.36 15.10 -2.65
N CYS A 3 -8.12 14.87 -3.07
CA CYS A 3 -7.11 14.25 -2.24
C CYS A 3 -6.92 15.05 -0.93
N PRO A 4 -7.07 14.43 0.25
CA PRO A 4 -6.93 15.12 1.53
C PRO A 4 -5.48 15.46 1.86
N LEU A 5 -4.50 14.78 1.26
CA LEU A 5 -3.08 15.03 1.50
C LEU A 5 -2.59 16.29 0.75
N CYS A 6 -2.90 16.41 -0.54
CA CYS A 6 -2.35 17.49 -1.38
C CYS A 6 -3.38 18.48 -1.92
N GLY A 7 -4.67 18.16 -1.88
CA GLY A 7 -5.75 18.99 -2.45
C GLY A 7 -5.75 19.13 -3.98
N GLY A 8 -4.84 18.43 -4.67
CA GLY A 8 -4.57 18.58 -6.10
C GLY A 8 -5.60 17.91 -7.02
N ALA A 9 -5.55 16.58 -7.13
CA ALA A 9 -6.44 15.80 -7.98
C ALA A 9 -7.66 15.25 -7.19
N GLU A 10 -8.70 14.88 -7.93
CA GLU A 10 -9.71 13.97 -7.39
C GLU A 10 -9.14 12.57 -7.25
N LEU A 11 -9.62 11.84 -6.24
CA LEU A 11 -9.25 10.45 -6.06
C LEU A 11 -10.05 9.56 -7.00
N GLU A 12 -9.38 8.57 -7.57
CA GLU A 12 -9.94 7.62 -8.53
C GLU A 12 -9.77 6.19 -7.99
N ALA A 13 -10.86 5.42 -7.99
CA ALA A 13 -10.84 4.02 -7.59
C ALA A 13 -9.99 3.21 -8.58
N GLN A 14 -8.91 2.60 -8.10
CA GLN A 14 -7.98 1.81 -8.89
C GLN A 14 -7.52 0.58 -8.12
N SER A 15 -6.89 -0.34 -8.84
CA SER A 15 -6.11 -1.44 -8.27
C SER A 15 -4.67 -1.32 -8.74
N GLN A 16 -3.72 -1.25 -7.82
CA GLN A 16 -2.30 -1.08 -8.14
C GLN A 16 -1.42 -2.01 -7.29
N GLY A 17 -0.22 -2.31 -7.77
CA GLY A 17 0.81 -2.94 -6.93
C GLY A 17 1.42 -1.89 -6.00
N MET A 18 1.49 -2.19 -4.69
CA MET A 18 2.09 -1.29 -3.70
C MET A 18 3.48 -1.79 -3.30
N PRO A 19 4.56 -1.06 -3.65
CA PRO A 19 5.91 -1.39 -3.21
C PRO A 19 6.00 -1.34 -1.68
N TYR A 20 6.64 -2.33 -1.09
CA TYR A 20 6.88 -2.39 0.35
C TYR A 20 8.32 -2.83 0.62
N GLN A 21 8.99 -2.13 1.53
CA GLN A 21 10.37 -2.41 1.91
C GLN A 21 10.46 -2.65 3.41
N TYR A 22 11.20 -3.68 3.80
CA TYR A 22 11.43 -4.02 5.20
C TYR A 22 12.85 -4.56 5.36
N LYS A 23 13.63 -3.97 6.27
CA LYS A 23 15.04 -4.34 6.56
C LYS A 23 15.95 -4.48 5.32
N GLY A 24 15.71 -3.65 4.29
CA GLY A 24 16.49 -3.66 3.04
C GLY A 24 15.97 -4.64 1.98
N GLU A 25 15.06 -5.55 2.35
CA GLU A 25 14.35 -6.43 1.43
C GLU A 25 13.12 -5.71 0.85
N SER A 26 12.79 -6.00 -0.40
CA SER A 26 11.70 -5.37 -1.14
C SER A 26 10.70 -6.40 -1.66
N THR A 27 9.43 -6.04 -1.61
CA THR A 27 8.33 -6.79 -2.24
C THR A 27 7.32 -5.83 -2.87
N VAL A 28 6.35 -6.38 -3.60
CA VAL A 28 5.18 -5.66 -4.10
C VAL A 28 3.95 -6.37 -3.58
N ILE A 29 3.10 -5.63 -2.85
CA ILE A 29 1.80 -6.11 -2.42
C ILE A 29 0.86 -5.98 -3.63
N PRO A 30 0.34 -7.10 -4.18
CA PRO A 30 -0.46 -7.05 -5.40
C PRO A 30 -1.89 -6.59 -5.12
N ASP A 31 -2.51 -6.07 -6.18
CA ASP A 31 -3.93 -5.78 -6.28
C ASP A 31 -4.46 -4.93 -5.11
N VAL A 32 -3.71 -3.90 -4.71
CA VAL A 32 -4.17 -2.97 -3.68
C VAL A 32 -5.30 -2.11 -4.23
N ILE A 33 -6.49 -2.26 -3.66
CA ILE A 33 -7.70 -1.57 -4.11
C ILE A 33 -7.92 -0.31 -3.26
N GLY A 34 -7.93 0.85 -3.90
CA GLY A 34 -8.12 2.10 -3.17
C GLY A 34 -8.46 3.26 -4.09
N ASP A 35 -8.70 4.39 -3.45
CA ASP A 35 -8.92 5.68 -4.11
C ASP A 35 -7.58 6.40 -4.23
N TYR A 36 -7.01 6.44 -5.43
CA TYR A 36 -5.66 6.94 -5.70
C TYR A 36 -5.65 8.38 -6.19
N CYS A 37 -4.68 9.16 -5.69
CA CYS A 37 -4.39 10.50 -6.16
C CYS A 37 -3.32 10.46 -7.26
N SER A 38 -3.70 10.82 -8.49
CA SER A 38 -2.76 10.92 -9.62
C SER A 38 -1.73 12.06 -9.49
N ALA A 39 -1.97 13.03 -8.60
CA ALA A 39 -1.07 14.17 -8.41
C ALA A 39 0.10 13.89 -7.45
N CYS A 40 -0.09 13.04 -6.42
CA CYS A 40 0.92 12.81 -5.40
C CYS A 40 1.12 11.34 -4.99
N GLY A 41 0.33 10.42 -5.53
CA GLY A 41 0.44 8.98 -5.22
C GLY A 41 -0.22 8.55 -3.90
N GLU A 42 -0.94 9.44 -3.22
CA GLU A 42 -1.70 9.07 -2.01
C GLU A 42 -2.80 8.06 -2.34
N VAL A 43 -3.05 7.13 -1.43
CA VAL A 43 -4.13 6.14 -1.55
C VAL A 43 -5.00 6.15 -0.30
N ILE A 44 -6.32 6.23 -0.49
CA ILE A 44 -7.29 6.00 0.59
C ILE A 44 -7.80 4.57 0.48
N LEU A 45 -7.66 3.82 1.57
CA LEU A 45 -8.05 2.42 1.66
C LEU A 45 -9.32 2.27 2.51
N THR A 46 -10.11 1.25 2.19
CA THR A 46 -11.14 0.78 3.10
C THR A 46 -10.49 0.08 4.30
N HIS A 47 -11.25 -0.11 5.38
CA HIS A 47 -10.78 -0.84 6.55
C HIS A 47 -10.38 -2.28 6.22
N ASP A 48 -11.18 -2.97 5.39
CA ASP A 48 -10.94 -4.36 5.00
C ASP A 48 -9.65 -4.48 4.18
N GLU A 49 -9.42 -3.53 3.28
CA GLU A 49 -8.22 -3.52 2.46
C GLU A 49 -6.96 -3.19 3.28
N ALA A 50 -7.05 -2.21 4.19
CA ALA A 50 -5.97 -1.91 5.13
C ALA A 50 -5.61 -3.12 6.00
N THR A 51 -6.61 -3.90 6.41
CA THR A 51 -6.42 -5.15 7.16
C THR A 51 -5.73 -6.23 6.33
N ARG A 52 -6.16 -6.41 5.08
CA ARG A 52 -5.56 -7.37 4.13
C ARG A 52 -4.09 -7.05 3.87
N ILE A 53 -3.79 -5.79 3.58
CA ILE A 53 -2.43 -5.31 3.30
C ILE A 53 -1.55 -5.48 4.53
N SER A 54 -2.05 -5.12 5.72
CA SER A 54 -1.32 -5.30 6.97
C SER A 54 -0.96 -6.77 7.22
N ALA A 55 -1.87 -7.71 6.92
CA ALA A 55 -1.58 -9.14 7.02
C ALA A 55 -0.48 -9.60 6.04
N LEU A 56 -0.46 -9.07 4.82
CA LEU A 56 0.58 -9.37 3.82
C LEU A 56 1.93 -8.75 4.20
N MET A 57 1.95 -7.52 4.72
CA MET A 57 3.14 -6.89 5.27
C MET A 57 3.72 -7.73 6.40
N SER A 58 2.91 -8.11 7.41
CA SER A 58 3.38 -8.95 8.51
C SER A 58 3.85 -10.33 8.08
N ALA A 59 3.25 -10.92 7.05
CA ALA A 59 3.74 -12.18 6.49
C ALA A 59 5.12 -12.02 5.85
N PHE A 60 5.33 -10.93 5.10
CA PHE A 60 6.63 -10.61 4.51
C PHE A 60 7.68 -10.28 5.58
N GLU A 61 7.34 -9.49 6.60
CA GLU A 61 8.23 -9.18 7.72
C GLU A 61 8.74 -10.45 8.41
N ARG A 62 7.84 -11.40 8.72
CA ARG A 62 8.23 -12.70 9.31
C ARG A 62 9.14 -13.50 8.38
N GLN A 63 8.85 -13.51 7.08
CA GLN A 63 9.70 -14.17 6.10
C GLN A 63 11.12 -13.57 6.09
N VAL A 64 11.24 -12.24 6.14
CA VAL A 64 12.54 -11.56 6.17
C VAL A 64 13.27 -11.84 7.48
N ASP A 65 12.57 -11.82 8.61
CA ASP A 65 13.13 -12.10 9.93
C ASP A 65 13.63 -13.54 10.06
N ASP A 66 12.90 -14.51 9.50
CA ASP A 66 13.30 -15.93 9.50
C ASP A 66 14.53 -16.20 8.62
N VAL A 67 14.82 -15.34 7.64
CA VAL A 67 16.00 -15.45 6.76
C VAL A 67 17.28 -14.92 7.43
N GLY A 68 17.17 -14.20 8.56
CA GLY A 68 18.29 -13.82 9.40
C GLY A 68 19.30 -12.88 8.72
N VAL A 69 19.03 -11.57 8.76
CA VAL A 69 20.03 -10.52 8.57
C VAL A 69 20.45 -9.95 9.91
#